data_AF-A0AA97HUH5-F1
#
_entry.id   AF-A0AA97HUH5-F1
#
_cell.length_a   1.000
_cell.length_b   1.000
_cell.length_c   1.000
_cell.angle_alpha   90.00
_cell.angle_beta   90.00
_cell.angle_gamma   90.00
#
_symmetry.space_group_name_H-M   'P 1'
#
loop_
_entity.id
_entity.type
_entity.pdbx_description
1 polymer ?
#
loop_
_entity_poly.entity_id
_entity_poly.type
_entity_poly.pdbx_seq_one_letter_code
_entity_poly.pdbx_strand_id
1 'polypeptide(L)'
;MRMNVAQDAFIKNHLNPENFNNREVVVETASMFFVLVEYENYIIKADRETFYNLPYKDISNLVFNDKSIEVKSDSFDGFITTVIEEISDTFDIYEVSVSRDHVIACYEKFASHIELALIQKKFMLDAAKEAHRVANLAQKQAEFAKKQAKKAKDMSNNMVTNFVTILGVFATIIITVFGGINIVSSTVKLLEGNNKLVYLVFVISFLMICLLTLLKLLISWITSIRSRDEDSDDGKEPSKKKIDFYTKSISCFLVTVIASAICIAYTHKDQDIRPKQDDSKSNNQNSLFFINTEKPEGKN
;
A
#
# COMPACT_ATOMS: atom_id res chain seq x y z
N MET A 1 41.81 -7.66 40.28
CA MET A 1 41.06 -6.49 39.76
C MET A 1 41.53 -5.20 40.45
N ARG A 2 42.82 -4.86 40.34
CA ARG A 2 43.40 -3.62 40.92
C ARG A 2 44.48 -2.96 40.03
N MET A 3 44.75 -3.51 38.85
CA MET A 3 45.65 -2.94 37.84
C MET A 3 44.82 -2.81 36.56
N ASN A 4 44.41 -1.57 36.25
CA ASN A 4 43.95 -1.11 34.93
C ASN A 4 43.76 0.41 34.88
N VAL A 5 43.72 1.12 36.03
CA VAL A 5 43.43 2.57 36.05
C VAL A 5 44.56 3.38 35.40
N ALA A 6 45.83 3.05 35.67
CA ALA A 6 46.98 3.77 35.10
C ALA A 6 47.09 3.53 33.58
N GLN A 7 46.90 2.28 33.14
CA GLN A 7 46.86 1.93 31.72
C GLN A 7 45.68 2.59 30.99
N ASP A 8 44.49 2.55 31.58
CA ASP A 8 43.31 3.22 31.03
C ASP A 8 43.51 4.74 30.92
N ALA A 9 44.10 5.36 31.95
CA ALA A 9 44.40 6.80 31.96
C ALA A 9 45.44 7.16 30.89
N PHE A 10 46.52 6.38 30.81
CA PHE A 10 47.53 6.51 29.77
C PHE A 10 46.93 6.41 28.37
N ILE A 11 46.10 5.40 28.10
CA ILE A 11 45.42 5.25 26.81
C ILE A 11 44.50 6.44 26.55
N LYS A 12 43.73 6.89 27.54
CA LYS A 12 42.83 8.06 27.38
C LYS A 12 43.56 9.35 27.02
N ASN A 13 44.79 9.56 27.50
CA ASN A 13 45.58 10.73 27.10
C ASN A 13 45.84 10.76 25.59
N HIS A 14 45.92 9.59 24.95
CA HIS A 14 46.08 9.44 23.50
C HIS A 14 44.77 9.55 22.71
N LEU A 15 43.62 9.62 23.38
CA LEU A 15 42.30 9.69 22.74
C LEU A 15 41.67 11.08 22.81
N ASN A 16 42.33 12.06 23.45
CA ASN A 16 41.79 13.41 23.60
C ASN A 16 42.63 14.46 22.84
N PRO A 17 42.25 14.80 21.60
CA PRO A 17 42.98 15.78 20.78
C PRO A 17 43.10 17.17 21.40
N GLU A 18 42.16 17.56 22.27
CA GLU A 18 42.19 18.87 22.94
C GLU A 18 43.43 19.00 23.84
N ASN A 19 43.93 17.88 24.34
CA ASN A 19 45.04 17.82 25.27
C ASN A 19 46.40 17.59 24.59
N PHE A 20 46.44 17.34 23.28
CA PHE A 20 47.68 16.97 22.58
C PHE A 20 48.74 18.08 22.58
N ASN A 21 48.32 19.35 22.66
CA ASN A 21 49.23 20.49 22.73
C ASN A 21 49.57 20.88 24.19
N ASN A 22 49.00 20.20 25.19
CA ASN A 22 49.26 20.53 26.58
C ASN A 22 50.55 19.85 27.05
N ARG A 23 51.56 20.67 27.37
CA ARG A 23 52.86 20.22 27.89
C ARG A 23 52.71 19.35 29.13
N GLU A 24 51.80 19.68 30.05
CA GLU A 24 51.58 18.89 31.28
C GLU A 24 51.13 17.47 30.94
N VAL A 25 50.23 17.32 29.95
CA VAL A 25 49.72 16.02 29.51
C VAL A 25 50.82 15.21 28.81
N VAL A 26 51.69 15.86 28.03
CA VAL A 26 52.85 15.19 27.40
C VAL A 26 53.80 14.63 28.47
N VAL A 27 54.17 15.45 29.46
CA VAL A 27 55.06 15.06 30.57
C VAL A 27 54.42 13.95 31.41
N GLU A 28 53.14 14.07 31.74
CA GLU A 28 52.38 13.06 32.48
C GLU A 28 52.34 11.75 31.70
N THR A 29 52.06 11.80 30.40
CA THR A 29 51.97 10.62 29.54
C THR A 29 53.32 9.90 29.43
N ALA A 30 54.42 10.63 29.24
CA ALA A 30 55.77 10.05 29.25
C ALA A 30 56.11 9.39 30.59
N SER A 31 55.80 10.07 31.71
CA SER A 31 56.04 9.55 33.06
C SER A 31 55.21 8.29 33.35
N MET A 32 53.94 8.27 32.94
CA MET A 32 53.08 7.09 33.04
C MET A 32 53.62 5.93 32.21
N PHE A 33 54.17 6.20 31.02
CA PHE A 33 54.75 5.16 30.18
C PHE A 33 55.93 4.46 30.85
N PHE A 34 56.84 5.21 31.48
CA PHE A 34 57.95 4.62 32.24
C PHE A 34 57.48 3.69 33.36
N VAL A 35 56.46 4.12 34.12
CA VAL A 35 55.82 3.28 35.14
C VAL A 35 55.24 2.02 34.52
N LEU A 36 54.52 2.12 33.39
CA LEU A 36 53.94 0.94 32.74
C LEU A 36 55.02 -0.02 32.21
N VAL A 37 56.11 0.49 31.64
CA VAL A 37 57.22 -0.35 31.15
C VAL A 37 57.84 -1.17 32.29
N GLU A 38 58.03 -0.56 33.46
CA GLU A 38 58.64 -1.22 34.62
C GLU A 38 57.69 -2.18 35.36
N TYR A 39 56.44 -1.75 35.62
CA TYR A 39 55.50 -2.54 36.42
C TYR A 39 54.74 -3.60 35.63
N GLU A 40 54.41 -3.35 34.36
CA GLU A 40 53.64 -4.28 33.51
C GLU A 40 54.54 -5.15 32.62
N ASN A 41 55.87 -5.02 32.74
CA ASN A 41 56.85 -5.75 31.94
C ASN A 41 56.54 -5.70 30.43
N TYR A 42 56.24 -4.52 29.90
CA TYR A 42 55.99 -4.35 28.46
C TYR A 42 57.18 -4.74 27.60
N ILE A 43 58.38 -4.76 28.17
CA ILE A 43 59.61 -5.16 27.47
C ILE A 43 60.24 -6.34 28.19
N ILE A 44 60.29 -7.49 27.51
CA ILE A 44 60.87 -8.73 28.03
C ILE A 44 62.08 -9.08 27.17
N LYS A 45 63.24 -9.31 27.79
CA LYS A 45 64.43 -9.82 27.10
C LYS A 45 64.58 -11.31 27.36
N ALA A 46 64.61 -12.12 26.31
CA ALA A 46 64.88 -13.55 26.40
C ALA A 46 65.83 -13.96 25.25
N ASP A 47 66.87 -14.73 25.56
CA ASP A 47 67.78 -15.34 24.59
C ASP A 47 68.33 -14.40 23.50
N ARG A 48 68.67 -13.16 23.88
CA ARG A 48 69.17 -12.05 23.02
C ARG A 48 68.11 -11.39 22.13
N GLU A 49 66.85 -11.77 22.25
CA GLU A 49 65.71 -11.13 21.60
C GLU A 49 64.92 -10.26 22.60
N THR A 50 64.31 -9.20 22.07
CA THR A 50 63.45 -8.28 22.83
C THR A 50 62.01 -8.47 22.38
N PHE A 51 61.12 -8.81 23.32
CA PHE A 51 59.70 -9.00 23.11
C PHE A 51 58.91 -7.85 23.71
N TYR A 52 57.90 -7.38 22.97
CA TYR A 52 56.99 -6.31 23.40
C TYR A 52 55.65 -6.91 23.83
N ASN A 53 55.41 -7.00 25.13
CA ASN A 53 54.19 -7.53 25.71
C ASN A 53 53.15 -6.42 25.90
N LEU A 54 52.61 -5.91 24.79
CA LEU A 54 51.69 -4.78 24.80
C LEU A 54 50.23 -5.24 24.99
N PRO A 55 49.39 -4.48 25.72
CA PRO A 55 48.01 -4.84 26.01
C PRO A 55 47.07 -4.47 24.84
N TYR A 56 47.30 -5.04 23.66
CA TYR A 56 46.54 -4.71 22.44
C TYR A 56 45.03 -4.84 22.60
N LYS A 57 44.58 -5.86 23.33
CA LYS A 57 43.16 -6.09 23.62
C LYS A 57 42.53 -4.92 24.37
N ASP A 58 43.23 -4.38 25.38
CA ASP A 58 42.70 -3.30 26.21
C ASP A 58 42.69 -1.98 25.46
N ILE A 59 43.72 -1.72 24.65
CA ILE A 59 43.78 -0.60 23.70
C ILE A 59 42.54 -0.62 22.80
N SER A 60 42.29 -1.74 22.10
CA SER A 60 41.14 -1.86 21.21
C SER A 60 39.82 -1.68 21.98
N ASN A 61 39.66 -2.30 23.15
CA ASN A 61 38.43 -2.15 23.93
C ASN A 61 38.17 -0.70 24.32
N LEU A 62 39.18 0.04 24.77
CA LEU A 62 39.02 1.44 25.16
C LEU A 62 38.73 2.33 23.96
N VAL A 63 39.49 2.19 22.87
CA VAL A 63 39.30 2.98 21.66
C VAL A 63 37.87 2.79 21.10
N PHE A 64 37.39 1.54 21.06
CA PHE A 64 36.09 1.22 20.47
C PHE A 64 34.91 1.62 21.38
N ASN A 65 35.09 1.53 22.71
CA ASN A 65 34.06 1.94 23.67
C ASN A 65 34.02 3.46 23.88
N ASP A 66 35.10 4.16 23.58
CA ASP A 66 35.15 5.60 23.69
C ASP A 66 34.12 6.25 22.76
N LYS A 67 33.47 7.32 23.24
CA LYS A 67 32.40 7.99 22.49
C LYS A 67 32.92 9.11 21.58
N SER A 68 34.17 9.53 21.75
CA SER A 68 34.79 10.51 20.87
C SER A 68 35.04 9.88 19.50
N ILE A 69 34.79 10.67 18.47
CA ILE A 69 34.71 10.19 17.08
C ILE A 69 35.90 10.67 16.24
N GLU A 70 36.65 11.66 16.71
CA GLU A 70 37.52 12.44 15.82
C GLU A 70 38.88 12.72 16.44
N VAL A 71 39.80 11.79 16.25
CA VAL A 71 41.24 12.07 16.32
C VAL A 71 41.72 12.24 14.88
N LYS A 72 42.25 13.42 14.53
CA LYS A 72 42.88 13.65 13.21
C LYS A 72 44.29 13.04 13.24
N SER A 73 44.65 12.27 12.21
CA SER A 73 45.97 11.62 12.08
C SER A 73 47.12 12.59 12.38
N ASP A 74 47.13 13.74 11.71
CA ASP A 74 48.20 14.75 11.84
C ASP A 74 48.38 15.26 13.28
N SER A 75 47.29 15.37 14.05
CA SER A 75 47.35 15.80 15.45
C SER A 75 47.86 14.70 16.37
N PHE A 76 47.55 13.45 16.03
CA PHE A 76 48.02 12.28 16.76
C PHE A 76 49.53 12.11 16.56
N ASP A 77 50.02 12.17 15.32
CA ASP A 77 51.44 12.01 15.00
C ASP A 77 52.31 13.07 15.68
N GLY A 78 51.83 14.32 15.72
CA GLY A 78 52.48 15.40 16.45
C GLY A 78 52.57 15.13 17.95
N PHE A 79 51.48 14.65 18.56
CA PHE A 79 51.47 14.26 19.98
C PHE A 79 52.46 13.12 20.26
N ILE A 80 52.42 12.05 19.45
CA ILE A 80 53.34 10.91 19.58
C ILE A 80 54.80 11.38 19.50
N THR A 81 55.13 12.27 18.56
CA THR A 81 56.48 12.84 18.41
C THR A 81 56.90 13.58 19.68
N THR A 82 56.06 14.47 20.21
CA THR A 82 56.39 15.23 21.44
C THR A 82 56.53 14.35 22.68
N VAL A 83 55.77 13.26 22.78
CA VAL A 83 55.92 12.29 23.87
C VAL A 83 57.21 11.47 23.70
N ILE A 84 57.59 11.09 22.48
CA ILE A 84 58.87 10.40 22.22
C ILE A 84 60.06 11.29 22.60
N GLU A 85 60.02 12.57 22.22
CA GLU A 85 61.03 13.56 22.62
C GLU A 85 61.12 13.64 24.16
N GLU A 86 59.99 13.74 24.85
CA GLU A 86 59.97 13.78 26.31
C GLU A 86 60.51 12.50 26.96
N ILE A 87 60.16 11.33 26.41
CA ILE A 87 60.70 10.04 26.85
C ILE A 87 62.22 10.04 26.68
N SER A 88 62.75 10.55 25.57
CA SER A 88 64.20 10.61 25.33
C SER A 88 64.90 11.55 26.32
N ASP A 89 64.32 12.71 26.60
CA ASP A 89 64.91 13.74 27.46
C ASP A 89 64.89 13.35 28.94
N THR A 90 63.85 12.64 29.37
CA THR A 90 63.68 12.21 30.76
C THR A 90 64.20 10.79 31.04
N PHE A 91 64.68 10.08 30.02
CA PHE A 91 65.13 8.70 30.13
C PHE A 91 66.15 8.47 31.25
N ASP A 92 67.16 9.34 31.37
CA ASP A 92 68.25 9.16 32.34
C ASP A 92 67.81 9.42 33.80
N ILE A 93 66.60 9.96 34.01
CA ILE A 93 66.01 10.23 35.33
C ILE A 93 65.34 8.97 35.89
N TYR A 94 64.76 8.17 35.00
CA TYR A 94 64.08 6.93 35.36
C TYR A 94 65.08 5.78 35.24
N GLU A 95 65.44 5.10 36.34
CA GLU A 95 66.42 4.01 36.39
C GLU A 95 65.92 2.72 35.70
N VAL A 96 65.53 2.81 34.43
CA VAL A 96 64.95 1.70 33.65
C VAL A 96 66.06 0.72 33.26
N SER A 97 65.82 -0.58 33.49
CA SER A 97 66.77 -1.66 33.20
C SER A 97 66.97 -1.98 31.70
N VAL A 98 66.27 -1.27 30.82
CA VAL A 98 66.17 -1.51 29.37
C VAL A 98 66.79 -0.34 28.61
N SER A 99 67.38 -0.57 27.43
CA SER A 99 67.96 0.51 26.62
C SER A 99 66.89 1.48 26.10
N ARG A 100 67.29 2.74 25.94
CA ARG A 100 66.46 3.83 25.40
C ARG A 100 65.76 3.45 24.10
N ASP A 101 66.49 2.88 23.15
CA ASP A 101 65.95 2.47 21.85
C ASP A 101 64.77 1.48 21.98
N HIS A 102 64.85 0.55 22.94
CA HIS A 102 63.76 -0.40 23.14
C HIS A 102 62.55 0.22 23.82
N VAL A 103 62.75 1.21 24.71
CA VAL A 103 61.65 1.97 25.31
C VAL A 103 60.92 2.79 24.26
N ILE A 104 61.65 3.51 23.41
CA ILE A 104 61.07 4.27 22.28
C ILE A 104 60.32 3.32 21.34
N ALA A 105 60.95 2.24 20.89
CA ALA A 105 60.30 1.27 20.00
C ALA A 105 59.06 0.60 20.64
N CYS A 106 59.06 0.42 21.96
CA CYS A 106 57.90 -0.08 22.69
C CYS A 106 56.74 0.93 22.63
N TYR A 107 57.04 2.22 22.86
CA TYR A 107 56.06 3.29 22.79
C TYR A 107 55.50 3.46 21.37
N GLU A 108 56.36 3.48 20.35
CA GLU A 108 55.95 3.57 18.95
C GLU A 108 55.00 2.44 18.55
N LYS A 109 55.31 1.20 18.96
CA LYS A 109 54.42 0.05 18.74
C LYS A 109 53.08 0.23 19.46
N PHE A 110 53.09 0.76 20.67
CA PHE A 110 51.87 1.03 21.43
C PHE A 110 51.00 2.10 20.75
N ALA A 111 51.60 3.24 20.40
CA ALA A 111 50.95 4.34 19.71
C ALA A 111 50.40 3.91 18.34
N SER A 112 51.17 3.15 17.56
CA SER A 112 50.74 2.61 16.26
C SER A 112 49.52 1.69 16.40
N HIS A 113 49.42 0.92 17.49
CA HIS A 113 48.22 0.11 17.75
C HIS A 113 47.00 0.93 18.16
N ILE A 114 47.17 2.05 18.87
CA ILE A 114 46.08 3.00 19.12
C ILE A 114 45.60 3.61 17.79
N GLU A 115 46.53 4.07 16.96
CA GLU A 115 46.23 4.65 15.64
C GLU A 115 45.44 3.67 14.77
N LEU A 116 45.93 2.42 14.67
CA LEU A 116 45.24 1.36 13.93
C LEU A 116 43.82 1.13 14.45
N ALA A 117 43.65 1.08 15.77
CA ALA A 117 42.33 0.92 16.38
C ALA A 117 41.40 2.11 16.07
N LEU A 118 41.92 3.34 16.05
CA LEU A 118 41.17 4.55 15.68
C LEU A 118 40.72 4.50 14.21
N ILE A 119 41.62 4.12 13.29
CA ILE A 119 41.32 3.94 11.86
C ILE A 119 40.24 2.87 11.66
N GLN A 120 40.38 1.73 12.33
CA GLN A 120 39.40 0.63 12.27
C GLN A 120 38.03 1.07 12.76
N LYS A 121 37.97 1.74 13.92
CA LYS A 121 36.73 2.30 14.47
C LYS A 121 36.07 3.28 13.49
N LYS A 122 36.84 4.21 12.93
CA LYS A 122 36.35 5.17 11.94
C LYS A 122 35.74 4.46 10.72
N PHE A 123 36.46 3.49 10.15
CA PHE A 123 35.97 2.72 9.01
C PHE A 123 34.65 2.00 9.33
N MET A 124 34.56 1.35 10.49
CA MET A 124 33.34 0.65 10.93
C MET A 124 32.16 1.61 11.13
N LEU A 125 32.40 2.79 11.73
CA LEU A 125 31.38 3.82 11.90
C LEU A 125 30.89 4.38 10.56
N ASP A 126 31.79 4.64 9.63
CA ASP A 126 31.44 5.16 8.31
C ASP A 126 30.68 4.11 7.48
N ALA A 127 31.09 2.83 7.55
CA ALA A 127 30.34 1.71 6.96
C ALA A 127 28.94 1.54 7.58
N ALA A 128 28.82 1.66 8.91
CA ALA A 128 27.54 1.57 9.60
C ALA A 128 26.59 2.74 9.23
N LYS A 129 27.11 3.96 9.11
CA LYS A 129 26.35 5.14 8.65
C LYS A 129 25.82 4.92 7.23
N GLU A 130 26.66 4.42 6.33
CA GLU A 130 26.25 4.16 4.95
C GLU A 130 25.21 3.03 4.86
N ALA A 131 25.39 1.94 5.62
CA ALA A 131 24.40 0.87 5.72
C ALA A 131 23.05 1.39 6.23
N HIS A 132 23.06 2.24 7.26
CA HIS A 132 21.85 2.87 7.80
C HIS A 132 21.18 3.80 6.77
N ARG A 133 21.98 4.56 5.99
CA ARG A 133 21.47 5.42 4.91
C ARG A 133 20.77 4.60 3.83
N VAL A 134 21.41 3.52 3.37
CA VAL A 134 20.85 2.60 2.36
C VAL A 134 19.58 1.93 2.87
N ALA A 135 19.56 1.44 4.11
CA ALA A 135 18.39 0.83 4.73
C ALA A 135 17.19 1.79 4.78
N ASN A 136 17.41 3.05 5.17
CA ASN A 136 16.37 4.07 5.18
C ASN A 136 15.83 4.39 3.77
N LEU A 137 16.70 4.44 2.77
CA LEU A 137 16.28 4.64 1.38
C LEU A 137 15.42 3.47 0.89
N ALA A 138 15.85 2.23 1.16
CA ALA A 138 15.12 1.02 0.82
C ALA A 138 13.74 0.97 1.52
N GLN A 139 13.66 1.35 2.80
CA GLN A 139 12.39 1.43 3.53
C GLN A 139 11.43 2.45 2.90
N LYS A 140 11.91 3.64 2.54
CA LYS A 140 11.08 4.65 1.85
C LYS A 140 10.58 4.15 0.50
N GLN A 141 11.43 3.47 -0.27
CA GLN A 141 11.04 2.90 -1.56
C GLN A 141 10.02 1.78 -1.40
N ALA A 142 10.18 0.91 -0.39
CA ALA A 142 9.24 -0.15 -0.08
C ALA A 142 7.86 0.39 0.32
N GLU A 143 7.81 1.43 1.17
CA GLU A 143 6.56 2.09 1.54
C GLU A 143 5.87 2.77 0.34
N PHE A 144 6.65 3.39 -0.55
CA PHE A 144 6.12 3.96 -1.78
C PHE A 144 5.56 2.88 -2.72
N ALA A 145 6.28 1.78 -2.93
CA ALA A 145 5.83 0.64 -3.72
C ALA A 145 4.56 0.01 -3.14
N LYS A 146 4.47 -0.14 -1.81
CA LYS A 146 3.28 -0.64 -1.11
C LYS A 146 2.07 0.26 -1.31
N LYS A 147 2.25 1.58 -1.23
CA LYS A 147 1.18 2.56 -1.53
C LYS A 147 0.71 2.47 -2.97
N GLN A 148 1.62 2.36 -3.93
CA GLN A 148 1.26 2.19 -5.34
C GLN A 148 0.53 0.86 -5.60
N ALA A 149 1.02 -0.25 -5.03
CA ALA A 149 0.37 -1.55 -5.15
C ALA A 149 -1.04 -1.54 -4.56
N LYS A 150 -1.26 -0.86 -3.43
CA LYS A 150 -2.60 -0.68 -2.85
C LYS A 150 -3.50 0.13 -3.78
N LYS A 151 -3.03 1.26 -4.31
CA LYS A 151 -3.79 2.07 -5.29
C LYS A 151 -4.15 1.27 -6.55
N ALA A 152 -3.22 0.49 -7.08
CA ALA A 152 -3.45 -0.37 -8.24
C ALA A 152 -4.49 -1.46 -7.94
N LYS A 153 -4.43 -2.08 -6.75
CA LYS A 153 -5.42 -3.06 -6.29
C LYS A 153 -6.82 -2.44 -6.16
N ASP A 154 -6.92 -1.28 -5.53
CA ASP A 154 -8.20 -0.57 -5.36
C ASP A 154 -8.78 -0.17 -6.72
N MET A 155 -7.95 0.34 -7.63
CA MET A 155 -8.37 0.65 -9.01
C MET A 155 -8.82 -0.59 -9.78
N SER A 156 -8.13 -1.73 -9.61
CA SER A 156 -8.53 -3.01 -10.23
C SER A 156 -9.87 -3.50 -9.69
N ASN A 157 -10.07 -3.46 -8.38
CA ASN A 157 -11.35 -3.82 -7.76
C ASN A 157 -12.49 -2.95 -8.30
N ASN A 158 -12.28 -1.63 -8.37
CA ASN A 158 -13.27 -0.70 -8.93
C ASN A 158 -13.57 -1.01 -10.40
N MET A 159 -12.55 -1.37 -11.19
CA MET A 159 -12.74 -1.77 -12.59
C MET A 159 -13.59 -3.04 -12.72
N VAL A 160 -13.35 -4.04 -11.87
CA VAL A 160 -14.16 -5.28 -11.84
C VAL A 160 -15.61 -4.97 -11.48
N THR A 161 -15.85 -4.15 -10.45
CA THR A 161 -17.20 -3.73 -10.05
C THR A 161 -17.91 -2.98 -11.19
N ASN A 162 -17.21 -2.06 -11.85
CA ASN A 162 -17.76 -1.32 -12.98
C ASN A 162 -18.11 -2.26 -14.14
N PHE A 163 -17.25 -3.23 -14.45
CA PHE A 163 -17.51 -4.22 -15.49
C PHE A 163 -18.74 -5.08 -15.18
N VAL A 164 -18.85 -5.61 -13.96
CA VAL A 164 -20.02 -6.38 -13.51
C VAL A 164 -21.30 -5.54 -13.58
N THR A 165 -21.23 -4.27 -13.18
CA THR A 165 -22.36 -3.33 -13.25
C THR A 165 -22.82 -3.10 -14.69
N ILE A 166 -21.87 -2.81 -15.60
CA ILE A 166 -22.16 -2.64 -17.03
C ILE A 166 -22.79 -3.92 -17.61
N LEU A 167 -22.25 -5.08 -17.28
CA LEU A 167 -22.80 -6.37 -17.71
C LEU A 167 -24.23 -6.58 -17.20
N GLY A 168 -24.50 -6.23 -15.94
CA GLY A 168 -25.85 -6.31 -15.35
C GLY A 168 -26.86 -5.38 -16.03
N VAL A 169 -26.45 -4.16 -16.38
CA VAL A 169 -27.29 -3.22 -17.15
C VAL A 169 -27.58 -3.79 -18.54
N PHE A 170 -26.57 -4.30 -19.25
CA PHE A 170 -26.79 -4.92 -20.56
C PHE A 170 -27.71 -6.15 -20.50
N ALA A 171 -27.53 -7.03 -19.51
CA ALA A 171 -28.40 -8.18 -19.31
C ALA A 171 -29.86 -7.76 -19.08
N THR A 172 -30.08 -6.74 -18.26
CA THR A 172 -31.42 -6.20 -17.99
C THR A 172 -32.06 -5.63 -19.26
N ILE A 173 -31.29 -4.88 -20.06
CA ILE A 173 -31.77 -4.33 -21.34
C ILE A 173 -32.15 -5.46 -22.29
N ILE A 174 -31.29 -6.46 -22.48
CA ILE A 174 -31.53 -7.62 -23.36
C ILE A 174 -32.80 -8.37 -22.92
N ILE A 175 -32.92 -8.72 -21.64
CA ILE A 175 -34.09 -9.42 -21.10
C ILE A 175 -35.37 -8.59 -21.30
N THR A 176 -35.31 -7.28 -21.04
CA THR A 176 -36.47 -6.39 -21.18
C THR A 176 -36.89 -6.25 -22.64
N VAL A 177 -35.94 -6.08 -23.56
CA VAL A 177 -36.23 -5.91 -24.99
C VAL A 177 -36.77 -7.21 -25.57
N PHE A 178 -36.08 -8.34 -25.40
CA PHE A 178 -36.53 -9.61 -25.98
C PHE A 178 -37.75 -10.18 -25.26
N GLY A 179 -37.80 -10.08 -23.93
CA GLY A 179 -38.97 -10.47 -23.15
C GLY A 179 -40.19 -9.61 -23.46
N GLY A 180 -40.00 -8.29 -23.56
CA GLY A 180 -41.06 -7.34 -23.90
C GLY A 180 -41.63 -7.57 -25.29
N ILE A 181 -40.77 -7.77 -26.31
CA ILE A 181 -41.21 -8.05 -27.68
C ILE A 181 -42.03 -9.35 -27.75
N ASN A 182 -41.60 -10.41 -27.06
CA ASN A 182 -42.32 -11.69 -27.06
C ASN A 182 -43.70 -11.60 -26.41
N ILE A 183 -43.81 -10.89 -25.28
CA ILE A 183 -45.10 -10.67 -24.59
C ILE A 183 -46.04 -9.83 -25.47
N VAL A 184 -45.55 -8.74 -26.05
CA VAL A 184 -46.34 -7.87 -26.93
C VAL A 184 -46.81 -8.64 -28.18
N SER A 185 -45.92 -9.39 -28.82
CA SER A 185 -46.27 -10.18 -30.02
C SER A 185 -47.34 -11.23 -29.73
N SER A 186 -47.23 -11.95 -28.61
CA SER A 186 -48.21 -12.97 -28.21
C SER A 186 -49.56 -12.34 -27.87
N THR A 187 -49.55 -11.18 -27.21
CA THR A 187 -50.77 -10.44 -26.88
C THR A 187 -51.48 -9.96 -28.14
N VAL A 188 -50.76 -9.41 -29.11
CA VAL A 188 -51.33 -8.97 -30.40
C VAL A 188 -51.96 -10.14 -31.17
N LYS A 189 -51.26 -11.28 -31.25
CA LYS A 189 -51.76 -12.49 -31.94
C LYS A 189 -53.04 -13.06 -31.30
N LEU A 190 -53.15 -13.03 -29.98
CA LEU A 190 -54.36 -13.50 -29.26
C LEU A 190 -55.57 -12.58 -29.49
N LEU A 191 -55.33 -11.34 -29.88
CA LEU A 191 -56.33 -10.28 -29.99
C LEU A 191 -56.88 -10.09 -31.41
N GLU A 192 -56.12 -10.48 -32.45
CA GLU A 192 -56.61 -10.52 -33.84
C GLU A 192 -57.81 -11.47 -34.04
N GLY A 193 -57.99 -12.48 -33.17
CA GLY A 193 -59.04 -13.49 -33.31
C GLY A 193 -60.45 -13.08 -32.86
N ASN A 194 -60.63 -11.97 -32.14
CA ASN A 194 -61.93 -11.55 -31.58
C ASN A 194 -62.15 -10.05 -31.85
N ASN A 195 -63.06 -9.71 -32.77
CA ASN A 195 -63.41 -8.35 -33.23
C ASN A 195 -64.04 -7.43 -32.15
N LYS A 196 -63.39 -7.25 -31.01
CA LYS A 196 -63.71 -6.28 -29.97
C LYS A 196 -62.52 -5.35 -29.76
N LEU A 197 -62.27 -4.48 -30.76
CA LEU A 197 -61.22 -3.44 -30.73
C LEU A 197 -61.21 -2.61 -29.44
N VAL A 198 -62.38 -2.36 -28.84
CA VAL A 198 -62.50 -1.62 -27.58
C VAL A 198 -61.90 -2.39 -26.39
N TYR A 199 -62.09 -3.71 -26.32
CA TYR A 199 -61.48 -4.56 -25.30
C TYR A 199 -59.97 -4.74 -25.54
N LEU A 200 -59.56 -4.76 -26.80
CA LEU A 200 -58.15 -4.79 -27.21
C LEU A 200 -57.40 -3.56 -26.71
N VAL A 201 -57.93 -2.37 -26.99
CA VAL A 201 -57.34 -1.10 -26.55
C VAL A 201 -57.30 -1.05 -25.02
N PHE A 202 -58.35 -1.51 -24.33
CA PHE A 202 -58.38 -1.59 -22.88
C PHE A 202 -57.27 -2.49 -22.30
N VAL A 203 -57.12 -3.72 -22.82
CA VAL A 203 -56.11 -4.68 -22.34
C VAL A 203 -54.70 -4.18 -22.63
N ILE A 204 -54.45 -3.60 -23.82
CA ILE A 204 -53.14 -3.03 -24.16
C ILE A 204 -52.84 -1.80 -23.30
N SER A 205 -53.80 -0.91 -23.04
CA SER A 205 -53.61 0.22 -22.13
C SER A 205 -53.31 -0.22 -20.69
N PHE A 206 -54.00 -1.25 -20.19
CA PHE A 206 -53.72 -1.82 -18.87
C PHE A 206 -52.33 -2.49 -18.81
N LEU A 207 -51.96 -3.22 -19.86
CA LEU A 207 -50.66 -3.89 -19.93
C LEU A 207 -49.51 -2.86 -20.05
N MET A 208 -49.72 -1.77 -20.78
CA MET A 208 -48.77 -0.65 -20.87
C MET A 208 -48.63 0.11 -19.55
N ILE A 209 -49.72 0.38 -18.83
CA ILE A 209 -49.65 1.03 -17.51
C ILE A 209 -48.93 0.14 -16.49
N CYS A 210 -49.15 -1.18 -16.56
CA CYS A 210 -48.49 -2.18 -15.73
C CYS A 210 -46.98 -2.22 -16.02
N LEU A 211 -46.59 -2.31 -17.31
CA LEU A 211 -45.19 -2.28 -17.73
C LEU A 211 -44.49 -0.97 -17.34
N LEU A 212 -45.13 0.18 -17.52
CA LEU A 212 -44.57 1.47 -17.14
C LEU A 212 -44.37 1.61 -15.62
N THR A 213 -45.29 1.06 -14.83
CA THR A 213 -45.20 1.06 -13.37
C THR A 213 -44.07 0.15 -12.88
N LEU A 214 -43.93 -1.03 -13.49
CA LEU A 214 -42.86 -1.98 -13.20
C LEU A 214 -41.49 -1.39 -13.59
N LEU A 215 -41.40 -0.73 -14.75
CA LEU A 215 -40.20 -0.03 -15.21
C LEU A 215 -39.82 1.12 -14.25
N LYS A 216 -40.78 1.90 -13.76
CA LYS A 216 -40.56 2.96 -12.76
C LYS A 216 -40.06 2.40 -11.43
N LEU A 217 -40.58 1.26 -10.98
CA LEU A 217 -40.14 0.59 -9.77
C LEU A 217 -38.69 0.10 -9.90
N LEU A 218 -38.34 -0.47 -11.06
CA LEU A 218 -36.99 -0.97 -11.34
C LEU A 218 -35.97 0.17 -11.45
N ILE A 219 -36.33 1.27 -12.11
CA ILE A 219 -35.51 2.49 -12.17
C ILE A 219 -35.34 3.12 -10.77
N SER A 220 -36.40 3.13 -9.95
CA SER A 220 -36.32 3.62 -8.57
C SER A 220 -35.40 2.75 -7.72
N TRP A 221 -35.49 1.43 -7.88
CA TRP A 221 -34.65 0.47 -7.16
C TRP A 221 -33.17 0.58 -7.57
N ILE A 222 -32.85 0.64 -8.86
CA ILE A 222 -31.46 0.79 -9.31
C ILE A 222 -30.86 2.16 -8.92
N THR A 223 -31.67 3.23 -8.94
CA THR A 223 -31.25 4.54 -8.44
C THR A 223 -31.02 4.50 -6.93
N SER A 224 -31.84 3.75 -6.18
CA SER A 224 -31.67 3.54 -4.74
C SER A 224 -30.43 2.73 -4.39
N ILE A 225 -30.00 1.79 -5.25
CA ILE A 225 -28.75 1.06 -5.07
C ILE A 225 -27.57 1.99 -5.31
N ARG A 226 -27.57 2.73 -6.43
CA ARG A 226 -26.51 3.70 -6.77
C ARG A 226 -26.35 4.80 -5.72
N SER A 227 -27.45 5.30 -5.15
CA SER A 227 -27.38 6.34 -4.10
C SER A 227 -26.91 5.82 -2.73
N ARG A 228 -26.86 4.50 -2.50
CA ARG A 228 -26.28 3.94 -1.26
C ARG A 228 -24.75 3.88 -1.29
N ASP A 229 -24.15 3.97 -2.46
CA ASP A 229 -22.69 4.02 -2.63
C ASP A 229 -22.13 5.45 -2.55
N GLU A 230 -22.98 6.49 -2.70
CA GLU A 230 -22.60 7.91 -2.62
C GLU A 230 -22.73 8.50 -1.19
N ASP A 231 -23.46 7.85 -0.27
CA ASP A 231 -23.70 8.32 1.10
C ASP A 231 -22.61 7.93 2.13
N SER A 232 -21.45 7.41 1.68
CA SER A 232 -20.30 7.16 2.57
C SER A 232 -19.33 8.34 2.71
N ASP A 233 -19.64 9.51 2.12
CA ASP A 233 -18.90 10.75 2.38
C ASP A 233 -19.87 11.95 2.51
N ASP A 234 -19.89 12.50 3.72
CA ASP A 234 -20.58 13.69 4.21
C ASP A 234 -22.12 13.66 4.43
N GLY A 235 -22.49 13.95 5.68
CA GLY A 235 -23.85 13.81 6.20
C GLY A 235 -24.80 14.88 5.68
N LYS A 236 -25.77 14.49 4.84
CA LYS A 236 -27.04 15.22 4.65
C LYS A 236 -28.20 14.23 4.51
N GLU A 237 -29.17 14.35 5.43
CA GLU A 237 -30.48 13.68 5.38
C GLU A 237 -31.12 13.69 3.99
N PRO A 238 -31.66 12.55 3.53
CA PRO A 238 -32.74 12.61 2.54
C PRO A 238 -33.78 11.51 2.76
N SER A 239 -34.66 11.63 3.77
CA SER A 239 -35.67 10.57 4.03
C SER A 239 -37.13 10.93 3.75
N LYS A 240 -37.52 12.21 3.64
CA LYS A 240 -38.96 12.55 3.49
C LYS A 240 -39.49 12.62 2.05
N LYS A 241 -38.70 13.00 1.05
CA LYS A 241 -39.23 13.23 -0.33
C LYS A 241 -39.42 11.97 -1.19
N LYS A 242 -38.73 10.86 -0.93
CA LYS A 242 -38.80 9.64 -1.78
C LYS A 242 -40.06 8.81 -1.54
N ILE A 243 -40.62 8.82 -0.32
CA ILE A 243 -41.82 8.04 0.04
C ILE A 243 -43.09 8.65 -0.58
N ASP A 244 -43.17 9.98 -0.64
CA ASP A 244 -44.36 10.69 -1.15
C ASP A 244 -44.66 10.45 -2.64
N PHE A 245 -43.64 10.13 -3.44
CA PHE A 245 -43.82 9.89 -4.88
C PHE A 245 -44.40 8.50 -5.17
N TYR A 246 -44.01 7.49 -4.38
CA TYR A 246 -44.49 6.12 -4.54
C TYR A 246 -45.98 6.02 -4.19
N THR A 247 -46.41 6.67 -3.11
CA THR A 247 -47.81 6.76 -2.69
C THR A 247 -48.69 7.45 -3.75
N LYS A 248 -48.18 8.51 -4.40
CA LYS A 248 -48.89 9.19 -5.50
C LYS A 248 -49.03 8.32 -6.75
N SER A 249 -48.01 7.52 -7.07
CA SER A 249 -48.05 6.60 -8.21
C SER A 249 -49.08 5.47 -8.01
N ILE A 250 -49.16 4.91 -6.79
CA ILE A 250 -50.16 3.89 -6.43
C ILE A 250 -51.57 4.47 -6.40
N SER A 251 -51.74 5.69 -5.90
CA SER A 251 -53.03 6.38 -5.93
C SER A 251 -53.51 6.64 -7.36
N CYS A 252 -52.59 6.99 -8.28
CA CYS A 252 -52.93 7.17 -9.70
C CYS A 252 -53.37 5.86 -10.36
N PHE A 253 -52.72 4.75 -10.02
CA PHE A 253 -53.06 3.40 -10.49
C PHE A 253 -54.47 2.98 -10.05
N LEU A 254 -54.83 3.21 -8.77
CA LEU A 254 -56.18 2.92 -8.28
C LEU A 254 -57.26 3.74 -9.00
N VAL A 255 -57.00 5.02 -9.27
CA VAL A 255 -57.95 5.89 -9.98
C VAL A 255 -58.14 5.44 -11.43
N THR A 256 -57.07 5.04 -12.13
CA THR A 256 -57.18 4.56 -13.52
C THR A 256 -57.89 3.22 -13.62
N VAL A 257 -57.67 2.29 -12.68
CA VAL A 257 -58.40 1.01 -12.64
C VAL A 257 -59.88 1.21 -12.35
N ILE A 258 -60.23 2.14 -11.46
CA ILE A 258 -61.64 2.45 -11.15
C ILE A 258 -62.33 3.11 -12.35
N ALA A 259 -61.69 4.09 -13.01
CA ALA A 259 -62.23 4.73 -14.21
C ALA A 259 -62.45 3.73 -15.36
N SER A 260 -61.54 2.76 -15.50
CA SER A 260 -61.62 1.74 -16.53
C SER A 260 -62.75 0.72 -16.25
N ALA A 261 -62.95 0.33 -14.98
CA ALA A 261 -64.07 -0.50 -14.56
C ALA A 261 -65.44 0.20 -14.74
N ILE A 262 -65.50 1.51 -14.50
CA ILE A 262 -66.70 2.33 -14.73
C ILE A 262 -67.04 2.38 -16.24
N CYS A 263 -66.04 2.56 -17.11
CA CYS A 263 -66.26 2.52 -18.57
C CYS A 263 -66.81 1.16 -19.05
N ILE A 264 -66.30 0.03 -18.52
CA ILE A 264 -66.84 -1.30 -18.85
C ILE A 264 -68.29 -1.42 -18.38
N ALA A 265 -68.61 -0.99 -17.15
CA ALA A 265 -69.97 -1.02 -16.62
C ALA A 265 -70.96 -0.17 -17.44
N TYR A 266 -70.52 0.97 -17.96
CA TYR A 266 -71.34 1.80 -18.86
C TYR A 266 -71.59 1.13 -20.21
N THR A 267 -70.57 0.49 -20.81
CA THR A 267 -70.76 -0.25 -22.07
C THR A 267 -71.65 -1.49 -21.91
N HIS A 268 -71.71 -2.07 -20.71
CA HIS A 268 -72.62 -3.18 -20.40
C HIS A 268 -74.08 -2.71 -20.23
N LYS A 269 -74.29 -1.46 -19.81
CA LYS A 269 -75.63 -0.85 -19.66
C LYS A 269 -76.25 -0.45 -21.01
N ASP A 270 -75.42 -0.12 -22.01
CA ASP A 270 -75.90 0.19 -23.37
C ASP A 270 -76.34 -1.05 -24.18
N GLN A 271 -75.93 -2.27 -23.80
CA GLN A 271 -76.38 -3.49 -24.48
C GLN A 271 -77.79 -3.94 -24.07
N ASP A 272 -78.35 -3.46 -22.95
CA ASP A 272 -79.68 -3.84 -22.48
C ASP A 272 -80.84 -3.03 -23.11
N ILE A 273 -80.54 -1.98 -23.90
CA ILE A 273 -81.56 -1.02 -24.39
C ILE A 273 -81.95 -1.20 -25.88
N ARG A 274 -81.43 -2.20 -26.61
CA ARG A 274 -81.90 -2.48 -28.00
C ARG A 274 -82.26 -3.95 -28.24
N PRO A 275 -83.54 -4.27 -28.57
CA PRO A 275 -83.95 -5.63 -28.94
C PRO A 275 -83.62 -5.98 -30.41
N LYS A 276 -83.53 -7.29 -30.66
CA LYS A 276 -83.20 -8.08 -31.88
C LYS A 276 -83.76 -7.61 -33.24
N GLN A 277 -83.07 -7.93 -34.35
CA GLN A 277 -83.59 -8.83 -35.42
C GLN A 277 -82.52 -9.30 -36.46
N ASP A 278 -82.70 -10.53 -36.93
CA ASP A 278 -81.92 -11.39 -37.84
C ASP A 278 -81.82 -10.96 -39.33
N ASP A 279 -80.81 -11.49 -40.06
CA ASP A 279 -80.92 -12.63 -41.00
C ASP A 279 -80.09 -12.57 -42.32
N SER A 280 -79.25 -13.61 -42.48
CA SER A 280 -79.02 -14.46 -43.67
C SER A 280 -78.37 -13.94 -44.99
N LYS A 281 -77.28 -14.63 -45.40
CA LYS A 281 -77.04 -15.35 -46.69
C LYS A 281 -75.53 -15.70 -46.78
N SER A 282 -75.09 -16.94 -46.58
CA SER A 282 -75.24 -18.16 -47.40
C SER A 282 -74.36 -18.21 -48.65
N ASN A 283 -73.66 -19.35 -48.76
CA ASN A 283 -73.16 -20.04 -49.97
C ASN A 283 -71.86 -19.56 -50.60
N ASN A 284 -70.98 -20.44 -51.12
CA ASN A 284 -70.79 -21.89 -51.06
C ASN A 284 -69.52 -22.18 -51.89
N GLN A 285 -68.97 -23.39 -51.71
CA GLN A 285 -68.17 -24.13 -52.71
C GLN A 285 -66.79 -23.56 -53.08
N ASN A 286 -65.78 -24.35 -53.41
CA ASN A 286 -65.36 -25.74 -53.17
C ASN A 286 -64.10 -25.86 -54.03
N SER A 287 -63.24 -26.79 -53.65
CA SER A 287 -62.32 -27.53 -54.54
C SER A 287 -61.12 -26.78 -55.13
N LEU A 288 -59.88 -27.16 -54.80
CA LEU A 288 -59.15 -28.41 -55.13
C LEU A 288 -58.20 -28.12 -56.32
N PHE A 289 -57.08 -28.86 -56.34
CA PHE A 289 -55.99 -28.89 -57.33
C PHE A 289 -54.83 -27.90 -57.12
N PHE A 290 -53.56 -28.27 -57.24
CA PHE A 290 -52.80 -29.54 -57.15
C PHE A 290 -51.33 -29.15 -57.45
N ILE A 291 -50.41 -30.02 -57.03
CA ILE A 291 -49.07 -30.25 -57.59
C ILE A 291 -47.93 -29.28 -57.19
N ASN A 292 -47.06 -29.95 -56.43
CA ASN A 292 -45.68 -29.73 -56.08
C ASN A 292 -44.76 -30.10 -57.27
N THR A 293 -43.66 -29.36 -57.51
CA THR A 293 -42.44 -29.90 -58.14
C THR A 293 -41.21 -29.10 -57.71
N GLU A 294 -40.30 -29.82 -57.03
CA GLU A 294 -38.83 -29.88 -57.24
C GLU A 294 -37.99 -28.58 -57.18
N LYS A 295 -36.74 -28.54 -56.70
CA LYS A 295 -35.81 -29.34 -55.89
C LYS A 295 -34.54 -28.45 -55.79
N PRO A 296 -33.79 -28.40 -54.67
CA PRO A 296 -32.59 -27.56 -54.56
C PRO A 296 -31.30 -28.33 -54.96
N GLU A 297 -30.47 -27.70 -55.79
CA GLU A 297 -29.01 -27.90 -55.85
C GLU A 297 -28.39 -26.72 -55.06
N GLY A 298 -27.37 -26.81 -54.22
CA GLY A 298 -26.33 -27.81 -54.02
C GLY A 298 -24.96 -27.10 -54.08
N LYS A 299 -24.24 -27.05 -52.94
CA LYS A 299 -22.79 -26.70 -52.77
C LYS A 299 -22.44 -25.20 -52.95
N ASN A 300 -21.61 -24.55 -52.13
CA ASN A 300 -20.56 -24.90 -51.16
C ASN A 300 -20.67 -24.01 -49.92
#